data_AF-A0A7K1AIQ8-F1
#
_entry.id   AF-A0A7K1AIQ8-F1
#
_cell.length_a   1.000
_cell.length_b   1.000
_cell.length_c   1.000
_cell.angle_alpha   90.00
_cell.angle_beta   90.00
_cell.angle_gamma   90.00
#
_symmetry.space_group_name_H-M   'P 1'
#
loop_
_entity.id
_entity.type
_entity.pdbx_description
1 polymer ?
#
loop_
_entity_poly.entity_id
_entity_poly.type
_entity_poly.pdbx_seq_one_letter_code
_entity_poly.pdbx_strand_id
1 'polypeptide(L)'
;MKKRSLIAFLLCTYLASINLAWQSEAAEVVPSISTSAQTRIDLKSKIDQQISALKIATEESIPAYEDFLQVKADPPGDTLAEQKIYLDSTRTRLQQKVSTLTKISAQISALMNQLLALHKAIDDAVILIKETANSRLTLTPPVECPPGIEFGGESIWETGTVQAVTDGDTVEVKTCRGVLEVRQIGIQATETSKSDHISQCGADEATNLMRKMLPIGSEVQLRASNYASSNNYEEVARPFRTIYAKDSEGKFTIDVQAKLLAAGLSLWFPNSTNEYFHNLEYLTLLNAAAEAKTGLWSKTLCPNDSTPLDSIELWVNSDSLLSNENAFGEYALLHNKTEKEIDISKWSIRDTSLDLRDEKFAFTTGTKIAAGQVLTIYLGTPILNYPLSAGEISLGLPAPILQNATLSSDKFTGDGIYLISPRTIKGGGNIRAWIHRPCVPNDCVAPEWLIKNPDGSARVIPLPQTLSMVLNPAKYARKVPDLTGLSAEQVTGALAALDLVAQIIDQSPNSGKATRMVRDLSPKMGTNLPAGAQVKVYVGVPDA
;
A
#
# COMPACT_ATOMS: atom_id res chain seq x y z
N MET A 1 20.87 6.74 -14.64
CA MET A 1 20.34 8.12 -14.79
C MET A 1 18.91 8.16 -14.25
N LYS A 2 18.54 9.12 -13.39
CA LYS A 2 17.15 9.26 -12.92
C LYS A 2 16.26 9.83 -14.04
N LYS A 3 15.00 9.36 -14.14
CA LYS A 3 13.98 9.73 -15.16
C LYS A 3 14.00 11.22 -15.57
N ARG A 4 14.10 12.16 -14.60
CA ARG A 4 14.08 13.61 -14.89
C ARG A 4 15.27 14.14 -15.69
N SER A 5 16.49 13.66 -15.42
CA SER A 5 17.70 14.08 -16.17
C SER A 5 17.72 13.48 -17.58
N LEU A 6 17.17 12.27 -17.73
CA LEU A 6 16.99 11.62 -19.04
C LEU A 6 15.95 12.35 -19.88
N ILE A 7 14.83 12.77 -19.27
CA ILE A 7 13.78 13.56 -19.91
C ILE A 7 14.30 14.93 -20.35
N ALA A 8 15.05 15.64 -19.50
CA ALA A 8 15.66 16.92 -19.88
C ALA A 8 16.68 16.75 -21.02
N PHE A 9 17.53 15.73 -20.96
CA PHE A 9 18.49 15.42 -22.03
C PHE A 9 17.80 15.06 -23.36
N LEU A 10 16.75 14.24 -23.31
CA LEU A 10 15.93 13.87 -24.47
C LEU A 10 15.18 15.09 -25.05
N LEU A 11 14.62 15.96 -24.21
CA LEU A 11 14.00 17.21 -24.65
C LEU A 11 15.01 18.13 -25.36
N CYS A 12 16.21 18.30 -24.80
CA CYS A 12 17.25 19.13 -25.42
C CYS A 12 17.74 18.54 -26.76
N THR A 13 17.92 17.22 -26.87
CA THR A 13 18.34 16.58 -28.14
C THR A 13 17.23 16.56 -29.19
N TYR A 14 15.97 16.41 -28.77
CA TYR A 14 14.81 16.46 -29.67
C TYR A 14 14.54 17.89 -30.15
N LEU A 15 14.79 18.92 -29.34
CA LEU A 15 14.63 20.31 -29.76
C LEU A 15 15.78 20.80 -30.66
N ALA A 16 17.00 20.30 -30.47
CA ALA A 16 18.16 20.61 -31.30
C ALA A 16 18.06 20.03 -32.73
N SER A 17 17.27 18.98 -32.94
CA SER A 17 17.10 18.34 -34.26
C SER A 17 16.02 18.98 -35.14
N ILE A 18 15.21 19.90 -34.59
CA ILE A 18 14.03 20.47 -35.28
C ILE A 18 14.30 21.90 -35.82
N ASN A 19 15.41 22.56 -35.48
CA ASN A 19 15.69 23.93 -35.96
C ASN A 19 17.18 24.32 -36.00
N LEU A 20 17.63 24.87 -37.14
CA LEU A 20 19.02 25.32 -37.38
C LEU A 20 19.47 26.49 -36.47
N ALA A 21 18.54 27.35 -36.03
CA ALA A 21 18.86 28.48 -35.15
C ALA A 21 19.02 28.08 -33.66
N TRP A 22 18.59 26.87 -33.28
CA TRP A 22 18.69 26.35 -31.90
C TRP A 22 19.98 25.57 -31.64
N GLN A 23 20.79 25.32 -32.67
CA GLN A 23 22.03 24.55 -32.52
C GLN A 23 23.09 25.28 -31.68
N SER A 24 23.11 26.62 -31.62
CA SER A 24 24.12 27.36 -30.84
C SER A 24 23.83 27.39 -29.34
N GLU A 25 22.57 27.57 -28.93
CA GLU A 25 22.19 27.63 -27.50
C GLU A 25 21.97 26.24 -26.89
N ALA A 26 21.38 25.29 -27.63
CA ALA A 26 21.23 23.92 -27.15
C ALA A 26 22.57 23.17 -27.06
N ALA A 27 23.56 23.53 -27.90
CA ALA A 27 24.92 22.98 -27.81
C ALA A 27 25.67 23.43 -26.53
N GLU A 28 25.30 24.54 -25.90
CA GLU A 28 25.87 24.95 -24.60
C GLU A 28 25.16 24.24 -23.42
N VAL A 29 23.86 23.95 -23.53
CA VAL A 29 23.07 23.37 -22.43
C VAL A 29 23.21 21.84 -22.32
N VAL A 30 23.31 21.11 -23.43
CA VAL A 30 23.41 19.63 -23.43
C VAL A 30 24.66 19.09 -22.71
N PRO A 31 25.87 19.67 -22.87
CA PRO A 31 27.04 19.27 -22.09
C PRO A 31 26.88 19.53 -20.59
N SER A 32 26.20 20.62 -20.21
CA SER A 32 25.95 20.98 -18.79
C SER A 32 25.02 19.99 -18.08
N ILE A 33 24.02 19.44 -18.80
CA ILE A 33 23.09 18.45 -18.25
C ILE A 33 23.75 17.07 -18.15
N SER A 34 24.54 16.66 -19.14
CA SER A 34 25.28 15.39 -19.12
C SER A 34 26.33 15.36 -17.99
N THR A 35 27.07 16.45 -17.80
CA THR A 35 28.02 16.60 -16.68
C THR A 35 27.30 16.62 -15.32
N SER A 36 26.14 17.26 -15.20
CA SER A 36 25.34 17.26 -13.96
C SER A 36 24.87 15.86 -13.52
N ALA A 37 24.59 14.96 -14.46
CA ALA A 37 24.12 13.60 -14.16
C ALA A 37 25.25 12.73 -13.56
N GLN A 38 26.46 12.84 -14.10
CA GLN A 38 27.63 12.15 -13.55
C GLN A 38 28.01 12.71 -12.18
N THR A 39 28.03 14.05 -12.02
CA THR A 39 28.27 14.70 -10.73
C THR A 39 27.27 14.25 -9.66
N ARG A 40 26.00 14.02 -10.03
CA ARG A 40 24.98 13.49 -9.11
C ARG A 40 25.24 12.05 -8.67
N ILE A 41 25.70 11.19 -9.57
CA ILE A 41 26.05 9.81 -9.26
C ILE A 41 27.25 9.79 -8.31
N ASP A 42 28.27 10.59 -8.60
CA ASP A 42 29.47 10.69 -7.78
C ASP A 42 29.17 11.26 -6.39
N LEU A 43 28.34 12.30 -6.28
CA LEU A 43 27.88 12.86 -5.01
C LEU A 43 27.08 11.85 -4.19
N LYS A 44 26.18 11.11 -4.83
CA LYS A 44 25.41 10.06 -4.15
C LYS A 44 26.34 8.96 -3.62
N SER A 45 27.30 8.51 -4.42
CA SER A 45 28.28 7.50 -3.99
C SER A 45 29.09 7.98 -2.78
N LYS A 46 29.49 9.25 -2.75
CA LYS A 46 30.21 9.86 -1.60
C LYS A 46 29.32 9.95 -0.35
N ILE A 47 28.05 10.31 -0.50
CA ILE A 47 27.09 10.33 0.62
C ILE A 47 26.88 8.92 1.18
N ASP A 48 26.65 7.93 0.33
CA ASP A 48 26.44 6.54 0.74
C ASP A 48 27.69 5.97 1.47
N GLN A 49 28.90 6.34 1.01
CA GLN A 49 30.15 6.03 1.69
C GLN A 49 30.26 6.68 3.08
N GLN A 50 29.88 7.96 3.22
CA GLN A 50 29.92 8.66 4.50
C GLN A 50 28.85 8.16 5.48
N ILE A 51 27.66 7.77 5.00
CA ILE A 51 26.63 7.12 5.83
C ILE A 51 27.14 5.78 6.36
N SER A 52 27.85 5.01 5.55
CA SER A 52 28.47 3.76 5.98
C SER A 52 29.56 4.00 7.04
N ALA A 53 30.40 5.03 6.86
CA ALA A 53 31.39 5.43 7.85
C ALA A 53 30.75 5.93 9.16
N LEU A 54 29.62 6.65 9.08
CA LEU A 54 28.86 7.11 10.24
C LEU A 54 28.30 5.92 11.04
N LYS A 55 27.78 4.91 10.36
CA LYS A 55 27.26 3.69 10.99
C LYS A 55 28.36 2.98 11.80
N ILE A 56 29.51 2.74 11.18
CA ILE A 56 30.67 2.11 11.83
C ILE A 56 31.14 2.94 13.03
N ALA A 57 31.29 4.26 12.85
CA ALA A 57 31.72 5.15 13.93
C ALA A 57 30.71 5.18 15.09
N THR A 58 29.41 5.02 14.81
CA THR A 58 28.36 4.95 15.84
C THR A 58 28.46 3.63 16.61
N GLU A 59 28.60 2.51 15.92
CA GLU A 59 28.80 1.18 16.53
C GLU A 59 30.05 1.15 17.42
N GLU A 60 31.15 1.80 17.02
CA GLU A 60 32.37 1.91 17.84
C GLU A 60 32.26 2.89 19.01
N SER A 61 31.29 3.81 18.99
CA SER A 61 31.11 4.83 20.04
C SER A 61 30.27 4.32 21.21
N ILE A 62 29.41 3.32 20.97
CA ILE A 62 28.54 2.72 21.99
C ILE A 62 29.37 2.11 23.14
N PRO A 63 30.37 1.22 22.88
CA PRO A 63 31.18 0.67 23.97
C PRO A 63 32.00 1.74 24.72
N ALA A 64 32.47 2.78 24.02
CA ALA A 64 33.22 3.86 24.66
C ALA A 64 32.34 4.72 25.60
N TYR A 65 31.04 4.84 25.28
CA TYR A 65 30.06 5.51 26.12
C TYR A 65 29.67 4.64 27.33
N GLU A 66 29.42 3.35 27.11
CA GLU A 66 29.15 2.37 28.18
C GLU A 66 30.31 2.29 29.17
N ASP A 67 31.56 2.20 28.69
CA ASP A 67 32.75 2.22 29.53
C ASP A 67 32.87 3.51 30.37
N PHE A 68 32.54 4.66 29.79
CA PHE A 68 32.56 5.94 30.52
C PHE A 68 31.49 5.98 31.62
N LEU A 69 30.28 5.48 31.34
CA LEU A 69 29.20 5.39 32.33
C LEU A 69 29.57 4.43 33.46
N GLN A 70 30.18 3.29 33.12
CA GLN A 70 30.63 2.29 34.09
C GLN A 70 31.71 2.87 35.01
N VAL A 71 32.76 3.51 34.45
CA VAL A 71 33.84 4.14 35.23
C VAL A 71 33.34 5.35 36.02
N LYS A 72 32.28 6.04 35.57
CA LYS A 72 31.66 7.13 36.34
C LYS A 72 30.85 6.60 37.52
N ALA A 73 30.18 5.45 37.36
CA ALA A 73 29.35 4.84 38.40
C ALA A 73 30.20 4.12 39.46
N ASP A 74 31.27 3.46 39.04
CA ASP A 74 32.20 2.72 39.89
C ASP A 74 33.66 2.93 39.41
N PRO A 75 34.31 4.04 39.83
CA PRO A 75 35.63 4.39 39.32
C PRO A 75 36.73 3.47 39.88
N PRO A 76 37.56 2.85 39.02
CA PRO A 76 38.66 2.00 39.46
C PRO A 76 39.75 2.78 40.22
N GLY A 77 40.37 2.15 41.21
CA GLY A 77 41.51 2.70 41.97
C GLY A 77 41.19 2.95 43.44
N ASP A 78 42.20 2.84 44.31
CA ASP A 78 42.05 2.93 45.76
C ASP A 78 42.10 4.38 46.26
N THR A 79 42.60 5.30 45.42
CA THR A 79 42.71 6.72 45.73
C THR A 79 41.91 7.60 44.77
N LEU A 80 41.45 8.76 45.27
CA LEU A 80 40.76 9.76 44.45
C LEU A 80 41.60 10.23 43.25
N ALA A 81 42.93 10.21 43.36
CA ALA A 81 43.84 10.58 42.28
C ALA A 81 43.82 9.54 41.14
N GLU A 82 43.83 8.24 41.48
CA GLU A 82 43.77 7.15 40.50
C GLU A 82 42.40 7.10 39.82
N GLN A 83 41.32 7.21 40.59
CA GLN A 83 39.95 7.26 40.08
C GLN A 83 39.76 8.40 39.06
N LYS A 84 40.35 9.56 39.33
CA LYS A 84 40.33 10.71 38.43
C LYS A 84 41.07 10.42 37.12
N ILE A 85 42.20 9.72 37.15
CA ILE A 85 42.96 9.33 35.95
C ILE A 85 42.12 8.42 35.04
N TYR A 86 41.42 7.43 35.60
CA TYR A 86 40.53 6.55 34.82
C TYR A 86 39.34 7.29 34.21
N LEU A 87 38.72 8.19 34.97
CA LEU A 87 37.61 9.00 34.49
C LEU A 87 38.03 9.98 33.38
N ASP A 88 39.18 10.64 33.53
CA ASP A 88 39.69 11.58 32.53
C ASP A 88 40.16 10.85 31.25
N SER A 89 40.71 9.65 31.38
CA SER A 89 41.08 8.78 30.25
C SER A 89 39.87 8.34 29.43
N THR A 90 38.83 7.80 30.09
CA THR A 90 37.59 7.35 29.41
C THR A 90 36.82 8.53 28.81
N ARG A 91 36.79 9.68 29.50
CA ARG A 91 36.23 10.93 28.97
C ARG A 91 36.95 11.38 27.70
N THR A 92 38.29 11.35 27.70
CA THR A 92 39.09 11.75 26.53
C THR A 92 38.80 10.84 25.33
N ARG A 93 38.71 9.52 25.56
CA ARG A 93 38.35 8.54 24.52
C ARG A 93 36.95 8.76 23.96
N LEU A 94 35.96 9.04 24.83
CA LEU A 94 34.60 9.37 24.40
C LEU A 94 34.56 10.68 23.58
N GLN A 95 35.27 11.72 24.03
CA GLN A 95 35.37 12.99 23.30
C GLN A 95 36.00 12.83 21.91
N GLN A 96 37.01 11.96 21.77
CA GLN A 96 37.59 11.64 20.46
C GLN A 96 36.57 10.97 19.54
N LYS A 97 35.76 10.02 20.04
CA LYS A 97 34.71 9.36 19.26
C LYS A 97 33.60 10.33 18.84
N VAL A 98 33.14 11.19 19.76
CA VAL A 98 32.16 12.27 19.45
C VAL A 98 32.71 13.26 18.43
N SER A 99 34.00 13.61 18.50
CA SER A 99 34.66 14.47 17.51
C SER A 99 34.64 13.85 16.11
N THR A 100 34.91 12.54 16.01
CA THR A 100 34.83 11.79 14.74
C THR A 100 33.41 11.77 14.17
N LEU A 101 32.39 11.48 14.99
CA LEU A 101 30.99 11.52 14.57
C LEU A 101 30.58 12.91 14.06
N THR A 102 31.00 13.97 14.76
CA THR A 102 30.71 15.35 14.38
C THR A 102 31.34 15.72 13.03
N LYS A 103 32.58 15.27 12.77
CA LYS A 103 33.27 15.48 11.49
C LYS A 103 32.56 14.77 10.33
N ILE A 104 32.15 13.51 10.52
CA ILE A 104 31.43 12.75 9.49
C ILE A 104 30.06 13.40 9.21
N SER A 105 29.33 13.80 10.25
CA SER A 105 28.04 14.49 10.11
C SER A 105 28.16 15.82 9.35
N ALA A 106 29.20 16.61 9.62
CA ALA A 106 29.49 17.84 8.88
C ALA A 106 29.81 17.58 7.40
N GLN A 107 30.56 16.51 7.10
CA GLN A 107 30.87 16.10 5.72
C GLN A 107 29.61 15.65 4.96
N ILE A 108 28.73 14.87 5.59
CA ILE A 108 27.42 14.50 5.01
C ILE A 108 26.59 15.73 4.70
N SER A 109 26.51 16.67 5.66
CA SER A 109 25.75 17.92 5.51
C SER A 109 26.27 18.76 4.34
N ALA A 110 27.60 18.87 4.20
CA ALA A 110 28.22 19.58 3.07
C ALA A 110 27.90 18.91 1.72
N LEU A 111 27.95 17.58 1.64
CA LEU A 111 27.61 16.82 0.44
C LEU A 111 26.12 16.94 0.08
N MET A 112 25.23 16.95 1.08
CA MET A 112 23.79 17.17 0.85
C MET A 112 23.50 18.59 0.34
N ASN A 113 24.20 19.61 0.84
CA ASN A 113 24.08 20.98 0.35
C ASN A 113 24.56 21.10 -1.11
N GLN A 114 25.65 20.42 -1.48
CA GLN A 114 26.10 20.34 -2.87
C GLN A 114 25.07 19.67 -3.78
N LEU A 115 24.44 18.59 -3.29
CA LEU A 115 23.38 17.90 -4.02
C LEU A 115 22.14 18.78 -4.22
N LEU A 116 21.74 19.54 -3.19
CA LEU A 116 20.60 20.46 -3.24
C LEU A 116 20.85 21.62 -4.21
N ALA A 117 22.06 22.19 -4.21
CA ALA A 117 22.45 23.23 -5.16
C ALA A 117 22.39 22.74 -6.62
N LEU A 118 22.77 21.49 -6.86
CA LEU A 118 22.66 20.86 -8.17
C LEU A 118 21.20 20.65 -8.60
N HIS A 119 20.29 20.30 -7.67
CA HIS A 119 18.85 20.21 -7.97
C HIS A 119 18.26 21.57 -8.36
N LYS A 120 18.61 22.62 -7.62
CA LYS A 120 18.15 23.97 -7.91
C LYS A 120 18.55 24.43 -9.31
N ALA A 121 19.81 24.23 -9.70
CA ALA A 121 20.28 24.60 -11.04
C ALA A 121 19.54 23.86 -12.17
N ILE A 122 19.15 22.61 -11.95
CA ILE A 122 18.36 21.82 -12.92
C ILE A 122 16.94 22.37 -13.00
N ASP A 123 16.31 22.69 -11.87
CA ASP A 123 14.96 23.22 -11.82
C ASP A 123 14.88 24.62 -12.48
N ASP A 124 15.87 25.49 -12.23
CA ASP A 124 16.00 26.80 -12.85
C ASP A 124 16.17 26.68 -14.39
N ALA A 125 16.97 25.72 -14.86
CA ALA A 125 17.13 25.44 -16.29
C ALA A 125 15.83 24.95 -16.95
N VAL A 126 15.02 24.14 -16.25
CA VAL A 126 13.72 23.68 -16.74
C VAL A 126 12.71 24.83 -16.84
N ILE A 127 12.74 25.77 -15.89
CA ILE A 127 11.90 26.98 -15.94
C ILE A 127 12.26 27.83 -17.14
N LEU A 128 13.56 28.08 -17.35
CA LEU A 128 14.05 28.88 -18.49
C LEU A 128 13.66 28.27 -19.85
N ILE A 129 13.70 26.94 -19.97
CA ILE A 129 13.26 26.22 -21.18
C ILE A 129 11.76 26.44 -21.42
N LYS A 130 10.94 26.37 -20.36
CA LYS A 130 9.49 26.61 -20.46
C LYS A 130 9.17 28.05 -20.87
N GLU A 131 9.84 29.02 -20.26
CA GLU A 131 9.65 30.44 -20.57
C GLU A 131 10.05 30.76 -22.01
N THR A 132 11.15 30.17 -22.49
CA THR A 132 11.62 30.31 -23.88
C THR A 132 10.71 29.61 -24.90
N ALA A 133 10.09 28.48 -24.53
CA ALA A 133 9.11 27.80 -25.38
C ALA A 133 7.82 28.62 -25.52
N ASN A 134 7.39 29.29 -24.44
CA ASN A 134 6.16 30.06 -24.38
C ASN A 134 6.25 31.45 -25.05
N SER A 135 7.45 31.96 -25.32
CA SER A 135 7.66 33.29 -25.92
C SER A 135 7.71 33.30 -27.46
N ARG A 136 7.46 32.16 -28.12
CA ARG A 136 7.44 32.08 -29.60
C ARG A 136 6.16 32.69 -30.19
N LEU A 137 6.31 33.60 -31.16
CA LEU A 137 5.25 34.02 -32.07
C LEU A 137 4.90 32.87 -33.04
N THR A 138 3.71 32.31 -32.92
CA THR A 138 3.24 31.16 -33.69
C THR A 138 2.58 31.55 -35.01
N LEU A 139 3.15 31.03 -36.11
CA LEU A 139 2.47 30.88 -37.39
C LEU A 139 1.36 29.83 -37.22
N THR A 140 0.10 30.27 -37.26
CA THR A 140 -1.17 29.50 -37.25
C THR A 140 -1.23 28.29 -36.29
N PRO A 141 -1.91 28.41 -35.13
CA PRO A 141 -1.96 27.35 -34.13
C PRO A 141 -2.86 26.17 -34.55
N PRO A 142 -2.54 24.92 -34.15
CA PRO A 142 -3.52 23.84 -34.15
C PRO A 142 -4.66 24.20 -33.19
N VAL A 143 -5.87 23.72 -33.46
CA VAL A 143 -7.07 23.98 -32.64
C VAL A 143 -6.74 23.69 -31.17
N GLU A 144 -6.62 24.74 -30.36
CA GLU A 144 -6.51 24.59 -28.92
C GLU A 144 -7.75 23.85 -28.45
N CYS A 145 -7.54 22.68 -27.86
CA CYS A 145 -8.62 22.01 -27.17
C CYS A 145 -9.17 22.94 -26.09
N PRO A 146 -10.50 23.02 -25.94
CA PRO A 146 -11.09 23.88 -24.94
C PRO A 146 -10.55 23.53 -23.53
N PRO A 147 -10.43 24.53 -22.65
CA PRO A 147 -10.10 24.28 -21.25
C PRO A 147 -11.19 23.42 -20.59
N GLY A 148 -10.84 22.78 -19.48
CA GLY A 148 -11.80 21.99 -18.70
C GLY A 148 -13.00 22.83 -18.27
N ILE A 149 -14.20 22.28 -18.40
CA ILE A 149 -15.44 22.93 -17.97
C ILE A 149 -15.89 22.26 -16.68
N GLU A 150 -15.92 23.00 -15.57
CA GLU A 150 -16.43 22.48 -14.29
C GLU A 150 -17.86 21.96 -14.44
N PHE A 151 -18.09 20.76 -13.93
CA PHE A 151 -19.37 20.08 -14.03
C PHE A 151 -19.57 19.16 -12.83
N GLY A 152 -20.37 19.62 -11.87
CA GLY A 152 -20.90 18.77 -10.80
C GLY A 152 -19.86 18.15 -9.86
N GLY A 153 -18.68 18.74 -9.69
CA GLY A 153 -17.60 18.23 -8.81
C GLY A 153 -16.42 17.58 -9.54
N GLU A 154 -16.58 17.36 -10.85
CA GLU A 154 -15.48 17.08 -11.79
C GLU A 154 -15.35 18.22 -12.81
N SER A 155 -14.43 18.09 -13.76
CA SER A 155 -14.38 18.91 -14.97
C SER A 155 -14.45 18.05 -16.22
N ILE A 156 -15.13 18.54 -17.25
CA ILE A 156 -15.13 17.97 -18.60
C ILE A 156 -13.86 18.44 -19.29
N TRP A 157 -12.88 17.55 -19.43
CA TRP A 157 -11.57 17.88 -20.02
C TRP A 157 -11.52 17.60 -21.52
N GLU A 158 -12.21 16.55 -21.95
CA GLU A 158 -12.25 16.13 -23.34
C GLU A 158 -13.66 15.70 -23.77
N THR A 159 -13.97 15.92 -25.03
CA THR A 159 -15.00 15.19 -25.77
C THR A 159 -14.32 14.49 -26.92
N GLY A 160 -14.74 13.27 -27.24
CA GLY A 160 -14.09 12.49 -28.28
C GLY A 160 -14.94 11.34 -28.80
N THR A 161 -14.36 10.59 -29.71
CA THR A 161 -14.98 9.44 -30.37
C THR A 161 -14.23 8.17 -30.02
N VAL A 162 -14.95 7.16 -29.56
CA VAL A 162 -14.38 5.84 -29.22
C VAL A 162 -13.79 5.19 -30.46
N GLN A 163 -12.52 4.78 -30.39
CA GLN A 163 -11.79 4.07 -31.43
C GLN A 163 -11.72 2.57 -31.15
N ALA A 164 -11.52 2.21 -29.88
CA ALA A 164 -11.44 0.82 -29.45
C ALA A 164 -11.87 0.66 -27.99
N VAL A 165 -12.39 -0.51 -27.67
CA VAL A 165 -12.58 -0.97 -26.28
C VAL A 165 -11.57 -2.09 -26.07
N THR A 166 -10.51 -1.78 -25.31
CA THR A 166 -9.39 -2.67 -25.07
C THR A 166 -9.81 -3.82 -24.17
N ASP A 167 -10.41 -3.48 -23.02
CA ASP A 167 -10.95 -4.44 -22.04
C ASP A 167 -12.08 -3.80 -21.22
N GLY A 168 -12.40 -4.39 -20.05
CA GLY A 168 -13.50 -3.97 -19.19
C GLY A 168 -13.28 -2.66 -18.44
N ASP A 169 -12.08 -2.08 -18.43
CA ASP A 169 -11.81 -0.81 -17.75
C ASP A 169 -10.87 0.17 -18.50
N THR A 170 -10.54 -0.17 -19.77
CA THR A 170 -9.67 0.60 -20.65
C THR A 170 -10.29 0.82 -22.04
N VAL A 171 -10.32 2.07 -22.50
CA VAL A 171 -10.92 2.48 -23.79
C VAL A 171 -10.02 3.46 -24.52
N GLU A 172 -9.85 3.31 -25.84
CA GLU A 172 -9.18 4.30 -26.68
C GLU A 172 -10.17 5.32 -27.24
N VAL A 173 -9.89 6.61 -27.03
CA VAL A 173 -10.76 7.71 -27.47
C VAL A 173 -9.96 8.72 -28.28
N LYS A 174 -10.42 9.00 -29.50
CA LYS A 174 -9.88 10.08 -30.34
C LYS A 174 -10.47 11.40 -29.89
N THR A 175 -9.61 12.31 -29.45
CA THR A 175 -9.96 13.66 -29.00
C THR A 175 -9.21 14.70 -29.83
N CYS A 176 -9.44 15.99 -29.58
CA CYS A 176 -8.64 17.07 -30.14
C CYS A 176 -7.16 17.04 -29.67
N ARG A 177 -6.83 16.26 -28.63
CA ARG A 177 -5.46 16.05 -28.10
C ARG A 177 -4.80 14.79 -28.66
N GLY A 178 -5.42 14.13 -29.65
CA GLY A 178 -4.97 12.85 -30.19
C GLY A 178 -5.77 11.66 -29.63
N VAL A 179 -5.24 10.46 -29.86
CA VAL A 179 -5.83 9.22 -29.31
C VAL A 179 -5.33 9.04 -27.89
N LEU A 180 -6.26 8.98 -26.94
CA LEU A 180 -6.01 8.73 -25.53
C LEU A 180 -6.41 7.30 -25.20
N GLU A 181 -5.50 6.52 -24.63
CA GLU A 181 -5.85 5.26 -23.97
C GLU A 181 -6.27 5.59 -22.53
N VAL A 182 -7.57 5.54 -22.26
CA VAL A 182 -8.16 6.01 -21.00
C VAL A 182 -8.28 4.86 -20.02
N ARG A 183 -7.76 5.05 -18.81
CA ARG A 183 -8.01 4.15 -17.68
C ARG A 183 -9.17 4.69 -16.84
N GLN A 184 -10.22 3.90 -16.68
CA GLN A 184 -11.43 4.33 -15.97
C GLN A 184 -11.17 4.55 -14.47
N ILE A 185 -11.68 5.64 -13.91
CA ILE A 185 -11.51 5.99 -12.50
C ILE A 185 -12.39 5.07 -11.63
N GLY A 186 -11.92 4.70 -10.45
CA GLY A 186 -12.76 4.13 -9.39
C GLY A 186 -13.16 2.67 -9.58
N ILE A 187 -12.77 2.02 -10.69
CA ILE A 187 -13.12 0.64 -11.01
C ILE A 187 -11.91 -0.18 -11.43
N GLN A 188 -11.94 -1.48 -11.20
CA GLN A 188 -11.00 -2.46 -11.76
C GLN A 188 -11.79 -3.63 -12.31
N ALA A 189 -11.82 -3.76 -13.64
CA ALA A 189 -12.38 -4.94 -14.28
C ALA A 189 -11.41 -6.13 -14.13
N THR A 190 -11.98 -7.32 -14.24
CA THR A 190 -11.18 -8.54 -14.35
C THR A 190 -10.45 -8.56 -15.69
N GLU A 191 -9.18 -8.98 -15.71
CA GLU A 191 -8.30 -8.87 -16.88
C GLU A 191 -8.66 -9.87 -17.98
N THR A 192 -8.69 -9.42 -19.23
CA THR A 192 -8.81 -10.30 -20.41
C THR A 192 -7.51 -11.07 -20.66
N SER A 193 -7.56 -12.15 -21.43
CA SER A 193 -6.37 -12.94 -21.75
C SER A 193 -5.29 -12.11 -22.46
N LYS A 194 -4.04 -12.23 -22.00
CA LYS A 194 -2.83 -11.71 -22.67
C LYS A 194 -1.83 -12.85 -22.86
N SER A 195 -0.66 -12.55 -23.43
CA SER A 195 0.36 -13.58 -23.71
C SER A 195 0.95 -14.22 -22.44
N ASP A 196 0.90 -13.51 -21.32
CA ASP A 196 1.48 -13.89 -20.02
C ASP A 196 0.45 -14.39 -19.01
N HIS A 197 -0.86 -14.29 -19.30
CA HIS A 197 -1.92 -14.80 -18.41
C HIS A 197 -3.24 -15.09 -19.14
N ILE A 198 -3.99 -16.05 -18.60
CA ILE A 198 -5.34 -16.39 -19.05
C ILE A 198 -6.36 -15.33 -18.60
N SER A 199 -7.46 -15.21 -19.35
CA SER A 199 -8.60 -14.34 -19.02
C SER A 199 -9.13 -14.63 -17.61
N GLN A 200 -9.60 -13.63 -16.90
CA GLN A 200 -10.24 -13.81 -15.60
C GLN A 200 -11.76 -13.93 -15.75
N CYS A 201 -12.40 -14.63 -14.80
CA CYS A 201 -13.85 -14.75 -14.75
C CYS A 201 -14.52 -13.37 -14.82
N GLY A 202 -15.46 -13.18 -15.75
CA GLY A 202 -16.17 -11.91 -15.93
C GLY A 202 -15.49 -10.90 -16.86
N ALA A 203 -14.24 -11.15 -17.30
CA ALA A 203 -13.48 -10.20 -18.12
C ALA A 203 -14.12 -9.99 -19.50
N ASP A 204 -14.53 -11.07 -20.15
CA ASP A 204 -15.17 -11.03 -21.46
C ASP A 204 -16.55 -10.37 -21.35
N GLU A 205 -17.32 -10.66 -20.29
CA GLU A 205 -18.61 -10.05 -20.03
C GLU A 205 -18.50 -8.54 -19.78
N ALA A 206 -17.52 -8.10 -18.98
CA ALA A 206 -17.23 -6.69 -18.76
C ALA A 206 -16.87 -5.98 -20.07
N THR A 207 -15.95 -6.56 -20.85
CA THR A 207 -15.52 -6.04 -22.15
C THR A 207 -16.67 -5.96 -23.14
N ASN A 208 -17.54 -6.96 -23.18
CA ASN A 208 -18.70 -6.99 -24.07
C ASN A 208 -19.76 -5.97 -23.65
N LEU A 209 -19.98 -5.76 -22.35
CA LEU A 209 -20.85 -4.70 -21.87
C LEU A 209 -20.30 -3.32 -22.24
N MET A 210 -18.99 -3.11 -22.10
CA MET A 210 -18.31 -1.90 -22.55
C MET A 210 -18.51 -1.65 -24.04
N ARG A 211 -18.27 -2.66 -24.90
CA ARG A 211 -18.50 -2.55 -26.36
C ARG A 211 -19.94 -2.25 -26.72
N LYS A 212 -20.90 -2.74 -25.93
CA LYS A 212 -22.33 -2.46 -26.13
C LYS A 212 -22.69 -1.03 -25.73
N MET A 213 -22.13 -0.51 -24.65
CA MET A 213 -22.36 0.87 -24.19
C MET A 213 -21.59 1.91 -25.01
N LEU A 214 -20.41 1.52 -25.48
CA LEU A 214 -19.47 2.35 -26.25
C LEU A 214 -19.10 1.68 -27.58
N PRO A 215 -20.03 1.48 -28.52
CA PRO A 215 -19.68 1.04 -29.87
C PRO A 215 -18.62 1.95 -30.48
N ILE A 216 -17.71 1.40 -31.30
CA ILE A 216 -16.74 2.19 -32.04
C ILE A 216 -17.47 3.28 -32.85
N GLY A 217 -16.98 4.52 -32.77
CA GLY A 217 -17.64 5.68 -33.35
C GLY A 217 -18.58 6.43 -32.39
N SER A 218 -18.83 5.92 -31.20
CA SER A 218 -19.66 6.61 -30.19
C SER A 218 -18.96 7.86 -29.66
N GLU A 219 -19.73 8.93 -29.46
CA GLU A 219 -19.25 10.14 -28.80
C GLU A 219 -19.31 9.98 -27.28
N VAL A 220 -18.26 10.44 -26.60
CA VAL A 220 -18.13 10.39 -25.13
C VAL A 220 -17.61 11.71 -24.57
N GLN A 221 -17.96 11.98 -23.31
CA GLN A 221 -17.29 12.98 -22.49
C GLN A 221 -16.35 12.29 -21.50
N LEU A 222 -15.13 12.81 -21.40
CA LEU A 222 -14.14 12.37 -20.42
C LEU A 222 -14.06 13.41 -19.31
N ARG A 223 -14.30 12.97 -18.08
CA ARG A 223 -14.31 13.82 -16.89
C ARG A 223 -13.28 13.36 -15.88
N ALA A 224 -12.77 14.29 -15.08
CA ALA A 224 -11.90 14.02 -13.94
C ALA A 224 -11.87 15.25 -13.03
N SER A 225 -11.55 15.07 -11.75
CA SER A 225 -11.28 16.18 -10.84
C SER A 225 -9.96 16.89 -11.18
N ASN A 226 -8.97 16.16 -11.70
CA ASN A 226 -7.68 16.73 -12.11
C ASN A 226 -7.23 16.21 -13.48
N TYR A 227 -7.04 17.12 -14.43
CA TYR A 227 -6.55 16.81 -15.78
C TYR A 227 -5.29 15.96 -15.81
N ALA A 228 -4.35 16.23 -14.89
CA ALA A 228 -3.04 15.59 -14.82
C ALA A 228 -3.07 14.19 -14.18
N SER A 229 -4.24 13.72 -13.73
CA SER A 229 -4.39 12.38 -13.18
C SER A 229 -4.18 11.32 -14.27
N SER A 230 -3.27 10.40 -14.00
CA SER A 230 -2.93 9.27 -14.88
C SER A 230 -2.37 8.11 -14.06
N ASN A 231 -2.41 6.89 -14.62
CA ASN A 231 -1.53 5.84 -14.12
C ASN A 231 -0.10 6.12 -14.63
N ASN A 232 0.89 5.89 -13.78
CA ASN A 232 2.32 5.99 -14.14
C ASN A 232 2.91 4.60 -14.42
N TYR A 233 2.05 3.65 -14.79
CA TYR A 233 2.43 2.28 -15.09
C TYR A 233 2.86 2.24 -16.56
N GLU A 234 4.11 1.88 -16.80
CA GLU A 234 4.76 1.80 -18.12
C GLU A 234 5.15 3.15 -18.77
N GLU A 235 5.83 3.09 -19.91
CA GLU A 235 6.47 4.24 -20.60
C GLU A 235 5.46 5.26 -21.15
N VAL A 236 4.17 4.91 -21.18
CA VAL A 236 3.05 5.74 -21.64
C VAL A 236 2.04 5.88 -20.51
N ALA A 237 1.90 7.09 -19.95
CA ALA A 237 0.94 7.37 -18.89
C ALA A 237 -0.49 7.40 -19.45
N ARG A 238 -1.38 6.54 -18.96
CA ARG A 238 -2.80 6.52 -19.38
C ARG A 238 -3.60 7.48 -18.50
N PRO A 239 -4.27 8.51 -19.07
CA PRO A 239 -5.07 9.43 -18.29
C PRO A 239 -6.21 8.70 -17.56
N PHE A 240 -6.40 9.08 -16.30
CA PHE A 240 -7.54 8.65 -15.51
C PHE A 240 -8.75 9.51 -15.88
N ARG A 241 -9.84 8.88 -16.32
CA ARG A 241 -11.10 9.59 -16.62
C ARG A 241 -12.33 8.78 -16.23
N THR A 242 -13.35 9.50 -15.83
CA THR A 242 -14.74 9.05 -15.79
C THR A 242 -15.33 9.20 -17.20
N ILE A 243 -15.91 8.13 -17.76
CA ILE A 243 -16.45 8.13 -19.14
C ILE A 243 -17.97 8.26 -19.09
N TYR A 244 -18.49 9.33 -19.71
CA TYR A 244 -19.92 9.56 -19.88
C TYR A 244 -20.33 9.34 -21.33
N ALA A 245 -21.26 8.42 -21.55
CA ALA A 245 -21.90 8.16 -22.84
C ALA A 245 -23.22 8.93 -22.98
N LYS A 246 -23.71 9.06 -24.22
CA LYS A 246 -25.00 9.69 -24.50
C LYS A 246 -26.17 8.78 -24.14
N ASP A 247 -27.20 9.35 -23.52
CA ASP A 247 -28.52 8.73 -23.39
C ASP A 247 -29.34 8.79 -24.70
N SER A 248 -30.56 8.28 -24.65
CA SER A 248 -31.52 8.30 -25.77
C SER A 248 -31.84 9.71 -26.25
N GLU A 249 -31.70 10.72 -25.40
CA GLU A 249 -31.92 12.14 -25.66
C GLU A 249 -30.66 12.84 -26.17
N GLY A 250 -29.54 12.11 -26.32
CA GLY A 250 -28.27 12.62 -26.81
C GLY A 250 -27.44 13.38 -25.78
N LYS A 251 -27.79 13.31 -24.49
CA LYS A 251 -27.09 13.98 -23.38
C LYS A 251 -26.10 13.03 -22.70
N PHE A 252 -24.94 13.55 -22.30
CA PHE A 252 -23.89 12.80 -21.63
C PHE A 252 -24.21 12.52 -20.15
N THR A 253 -25.13 11.59 -19.91
CA THR A 253 -25.67 11.26 -18.57
C THR A 253 -25.39 9.83 -18.15
N ILE A 254 -24.96 8.96 -19.06
CA ILE A 254 -24.65 7.56 -18.74
C ILE A 254 -23.21 7.46 -18.26
N ASP A 255 -23.01 7.37 -16.95
CA ASP A 255 -21.72 6.95 -16.40
C ASP A 255 -21.49 5.45 -16.67
N VAL A 256 -20.50 5.18 -17.49
CA VAL A 256 -20.15 3.84 -17.95
C VAL A 256 -19.58 2.97 -16.81
N GLN A 257 -18.83 3.56 -15.87
CA GLN A 257 -18.29 2.83 -14.71
C GLN A 257 -19.39 2.41 -13.75
N ALA A 258 -20.32 3.33 -13.44
CA ALA A 258 -21.48 3.03 -12.63
C ALA A 258 -22.30 1.87 -13.23
N LYS A 259 -22.44 1.80 -14.56
CA LYS A 259 -23.13 0.69 -15.23
C LYS A 259 -22.39 -0.65 -15.09
N LEU A 260 -21.06 -0.66 -15.17
CA LEU A 260 -20.26 -1.87 -14.96
C LEU A 260 -20.39 -2.39 -13.53
N LEU A 261 -20.30 -1.50 -12.54
CA LEU A 261 -20.46 -1.85 -11.12
C LEU A 261 -21.87 -2.37 -10.83
N ALA A 262 -22.90 -1.69 -11.33
CA ALA A 262 -24.29 -2.11 -11.17
C ALA A 262 -24.58 -3.47 -11.82
N ALA A 263 -23.90 -3.80 -12.92
CA ALA A 263 -23.97 -5.11 -13.55
C ALA A 263 -23.14 -6.18 -12.81
N GLY A 264 -22.40 -5.79 -11.78
CA GLY A 264 -21.50 -6.66 -11.03
C GLY A 264 -20.33 -7.17 -11.86
N LEU A 265 -19.85 -6.42 -12.85
CA LEU A 265 -18.80 -6.83 -13.80
C LEU A 265 -17.47 -6.08 -13.59
N SER A 266 -17.35 -5.35 -12.49
CA SER A 266 -16.10 -4.67 -12.10
C SER A 266 -16.03 -4.58 -10.58
N LEU A 267 -14.81 -4.43 -10.06
CA LEU A 267 -14.52 -4.25 -8.65
C LEU A 267 -14.34 -2.75 -8.34
N TRP A 268 -14.64 -2.32 -7.12
CA TRP A 268 -14.46 -0.93 -6.70
C TRP A 268 -13.00 -0.64 -6.35
N PHE A 269 -12.35 0.19 -7.16
CA PHE A 269 -10.93 0.52 -7.04
C PHE A 269 -10.76 2.01 -6.75
N PRO A 270 -11.00 2.46 -5.50
CA PRO A 270 -11.05 3.88 -5.17
C PRO A 270 -9.69 4.55 -5.39
N ASN A 271 -9.70 5.75 -5.94
CA ASN A 271 -8.50 6.58 -5.97
C ASN A 271 -8.50 7.54 -4.78
N SER A 272 -7.51 7.39 -3.88
CA SER A 272 -7.40 8.21 -2.66
C SER A 272 -6.61 9.49 -2.82
N THR A 273 -5.92 9.67 -3.94
CA THR A 273 -4.98 10.79 -4.10
C THR A 273 -5.72 12.04 -4.57
N ASN A 274 -6.42 11.98 -5.71
CA ASN A 274 -7.06 13.16 -6.31
C ASN A 274 -8.37 12.87 -7.09
N GLU A 275 -8.79 11.62 -7.22
CA GLU A 275 -9.96 11.23 -8.05
C GLU A 275 -11.00 10.45 -7.23
N TYR A 276 -11.46 11.04 -6.13
CA TYR A 276 -12.32 10.36 -5.15
C TYR A 276 -13.82 10.66 -5.29
N PHE A 277 -14.18 11.52 -6.27
CA PHE A 277 -15.53 12.08 -6.40
C PHE A 277 -16.64 11.02 -6.42
N HIS A 278 -16.45 9.92 -7.16
CA HIS A 278 -17.43 8.84 -7.29
C HIS A 278 -17.24 7.68 -6.28
N ASN A 279 -16.27 7.74 -5.37
CA ASN A 279 -15.89 6.55 -4.59
C ASN A 279 -17.06 5.97 -3.76
N LEU A 280 -17.85 6.82 -3.09
CA LEU A 280 -19.01 6.36 -2.30
C LEU A 280 -20.13 5.79 -3.19
N GLU A 281 -20.43 6.47 -4.29
CA GLU A 281 -21.45 6.03 -5.26
C GLU A 281 -21.10 4.65 -5.81
N TYR A 282 -19.85 4.48 -6.24
CA TYR A 282 -19.36 3.23 -6.81
C TYR A 282 -19.33 2.08 -5.81
N LEU A 283 -18.91 2.34 -4.57
CA LEU A 283 -19.00 1.36 -3.50
C LEU A 283 -20.46 0.93 -3.24
N THR A 284 -21.40 1.87 -3.28
CA THR A 284 -22.83 1.58 -3.10
C THR A 284 -23.37 0.69 -4.22
N LEU A 285 -23.02 0.98 -5.48
CA LEU A 285 -23.40 0.17 -6.64
C LEU A 285 -22.80 -1.24 -6.57
N LEU A 286 -21.53 -1.35 -6.18
CA LEU A 286 -20.86 -2.63 -5.96
C LEU A 286 -21.59 -3.47 -4.90
N ASN A 287 -21.89 -2.87 -3.74
CA ASN A 287 -22.61 -3.54 -2.66
C ASN A 287 -23.99 -4.03 -3.10
N ALA A 288 -24.72 -3.22 -3.86
CA ALA A 288 -26.03 -3.59 -4.40
C ALA A 288 -25.92 -4.78 -5.38
N ALA A 289 -24.92 -4.78 -6.28
CA ALA A 289 -24.69 -5.89 -7.20
C ALA A 289 -24.30 -7.18 -6.47
N ALA A 290 -23.49 -7.06 -5.41
CA ALA A 290 -23.08 -8.16 -4.56
C ALA A 290 -24.25 -8.79 -3.79
N GLU A 291 -25.09 -7.96 -3.16
CA GLU A 291 -26.31 -8.40 -2.47
C GLU A 291 -27.30 -9.07 -3.44
N ALA A 292 -27.44 -8.52 -4.64
CA ALA A 292 -28.24 -9.09 -5.71
C ALA A 292 -27.61 -10.33 -6.37
N LYS A 293 -26.40 -10.75 -5.95
CA LYS A 293 -25.67 -11.91 -6.48
C LYS A 293 -25.53 -11.88 -8.01
N THR A 294 -25.30 -10.70 -8.55
CA THR A 294 -25.21 -10.45 -10.00
C THR A 294 -23.76 -10.45 -10.46
N GLY A 295 -23.50 -10.74 -11.74
CA GLY A 295 -22.15 -10.69 -12.31
C GLY A 295 -21.16 -11.59 -11.58
N LEU A 296 -20.04 -11.02 -11.11
CA LEU A 296 -18.94 -11.71 -10.41
C LEU A 296 -19.39 -12.43 -9.12
N TRP A 297 -20.50 -11.99 -8.51
CA TRP A 297 -21.11 -12.60 -7.32
C TRP A 297 -22.11 -13.72 -7.65
N SER A 298 -22.40 -13.94 -8.93
CA SER A 298 -23.27 -15.03 -9.36
C SER A 298 -22.60 -16.40 -9.22
N LYS A 299 -23.40 -17.42 -8.90
CA LYS A 299 -22.92 -18.82 -8.90
C LYS A 299 -22.57 -19.32 -10.31
N THR A 300 -23.18 -18.73 -11.33
CA THR A 300 -23.23 -19.34 -12.67
C THR A 300 -22.38 -18.62 -13.71
N LEU A 301 -21.74 -17.49 -13.39
CA LEU A 301 -20.92 -16.76 -14.35
C LEU A 301 -19.74 -17.64 -14.80
N CYS A 302 -19.03 -18.24 -13.84
CA CYS A 302 -17.90 -19.14 -14.09
C CYS A 302 -18.08 -20.45 -13.31
N PRO A 303 -18.94 -21.37 -13.77
CA PRO A 303 -19.32 -22.54 -12.98
C PRO A 303 -18.16 -23.54 -12.87
N ASN A 304 -17.57 -23.64 -11.69
CA ASN A 304 -16.38 -24.47 -11.42
C ASN A 304 -16.30 -25.04 -10.01
N ASP A 305 -17.31 -24.72 -9.19
CA ASP A 305 -17.36 -25.10 -7.80
C ASP A 305 -18.83 -25.29 -7.39
N SER A 306 -19.08 -26.33 -6.61
CA SER A 306 -20.40 -26.72 -6.15
C SER A 306 -20.75 -26.18 -4.75
N THR A 307 -19.77 -25.58 -4.06
CA THR A 307 -19.95 -24.98 -2.74
C THR A 307 -21.10 -23.98 -2.78
N PRO A 308 -22.13 -24.12 -1.91
CA PRO A 308 -23.22 -23.16 -1.86
C PRO A 308 -22.71 -21.75 -1.57
N LEU A 309 -23.28 -20.74 -2.23
CA LEU A 309 -23.07 -19.35 -1.84
C LEU A 309 -23.46 -19.19 -0.36
N ASP A 310 -22.77 -18.29 0.35
CA ASP A 310 -22.98 -17.97 1.76
C ASP A 310 -22.54 -19.08 2.76
N SER A 311 -21.86 -20.13 2.28
CA SER A 311 -21.28 -21.18 3.16
C SER A 311 -20.07 -20.71 3.96
N ILE A 312 -19.35 -19.72 3.43
CA ILE A 312 -18.16 -19.12 4.04
C ILE A 312 -18.43 -17.65 4.31
N GLU A 313 -18.17 -17.22 5.54
CA GLU A 313 -18.09 -15.81 5.91
C GLU A 313 -16.65 -15.32 5.85
N LEU A 314 -16.44 -14.10 5.35
CA LEU A 314 -15.12 -13.47 5.27
C LEU A 314 -15.06 -12.27 6.21
N TRP A 315 -13.96 -12.16 6.94
CA TRP A 315 -13.58 -10.95 7.66
C TRP A 315 -12.14 -10.55 7.33
N VAL A 316 -11.84 -9.26 7.32
CA VAL A 316 -10.50 -8.75 6.99
C VAL A 316 -10.06 -7.70 7.99
N ASN A 317 -8.78 -7.76 8.34
CA ASN A 317 -8.06 -6.66 8.95
C ASN A 317 -7.11 -6.05 7.92
N SER A 318 -7.46 -4.88 7.39
CA SER A 318 -6.60 -4.10 6.47
C SER A 318 -5.61 -3.21 7.22
N ASP A 319 -5.98 -2.76 8.42
CA ASP A 319 -5.14 -1.88 9.22
C ASP A 319 -4.11 -2.70 9.98
N SER A 320 -2.89 -2.79 9.44
CA SER A 320 -1.84 -3.62 10.01
C SER A 320 -1.55 -3.19 11.44
N LEU A 321 -1.72 -4.13 12.37
CA LEU A 321 -1.43 -3.89 13.78
C LEU A 321 0.09 -3.85 14.06
N LEU A 322 0.91 -4.18 13.07
CA LEU A 322 2.36 -4.26 13.17
C LEU A 322 3.03 -2.97 12.70
N SER A 323 4.27 -2.72 13.14
CA SER A 323 5.00 -1.51 12.77
C SER A 323 5.29 -1.45 11.27
N ASN A 324 5.42 -0.22 10.75
CA ASN A 324 5.71 0.07 9.34
C ASN A 324 4.70 -0.53 8.35
N GLU A 325 3.43 -0.69 8.77
CA GLU A 325 2.39 -1.32 7.96
C GLU A 325 2.80 -2.72 7.47
N ASN A 326 3.39 -3.54 8.34
CA ASN A 326 3.88 -4.86 7.91
C ASN A 326 2.73 -5.72 7.35
N ALA A 327 2.92 -6.30 6.17
CA ALA A 327 1.96 -7.12 5.46
C ALA A 327 1.41 -8.31 6.26
N PHE A 328 2.19 -8.85 7.21
CA PHE A 328 1.75 -9.95 8.08
C PHE A 328 0.68 -9.50 9.08
N GLY A 329 0.58 -8.21 9.36
CA GLY A 329 -0.50 -7.63 10.15
C GLY A 329 -1.81 -7.44 9.37
N GLU A 330 -1.77 -7.59 8.04
CA GLU A 330 -2.96 -7.72 7.21
C GLU A 330 -3.36 -9.19 7.12
N TYR A 331 -4.62 -9.48 7.43
CA TYR A 331 -5.11 -10.85 7.39
C TYR A 331 -6.59 -10.94 7.02
N ALA A 332 -6.95 -12.07 6.42
CA ALA A 332 -8.31 -12.49 6.13
C ALA A 332 -8.68 -13.71 7.00
N LEU A 333 -9.95 -13.80 7.38
CA LEU A 333 -10.51 -14.89 8.16
C LEU A 333 -11.67 -15.50 7.39
N LEU A 334 -11.62 -16.80 7.15
CA LEU A 334 -12.66 -17.56 6.48
C LEU A 334 -13.38 -18.45 7.49
N HIS A 335 -14.63 -18.13 7.80
CA HIS A 335 -15.46 -18.92 8.70
C HIS A 335 -16.36 -19.87 7.91
N ASN A 336 -16.19 -21.17 8.08
CA ASN A 336 -17.11 -22.16 7.55
C ASN A 336 -18.35 -22.26 8.46
N LYS A 337 -19.48 -21.76 7.97
CA LYS A 337 -20.74 -21.71 8.72
C LYS A 337 -21.51 -23.02 8.71
N THR A 338 -21.04 -24.00 7.94
CA THR A 338 -21.76 -25.24 7.70
C THR A 338 -21.36 -26.32 8.68
N GLU A 339 -22.19 -27.36 8.79
CA GLU A 339 -21.91 -28.56 9.58
C GLU A 339 -20.97 -29.55 8.87
N LYS A 340 -20.47 -29.20 7.69
CA LYS A 340 -19.61 -30.06 6.87
C LYS A 340 -18.27 -29.39 6.63
N GLU A 341 -17.23 -30.19 6.48
CA GLU A 341 -15.94 -29.70 5.99
C GLU A 341 -16.09 -29.13 4.58
N ILE A 342 -15.47 -27.98 4.32
CA ILE A 342 -15.37 -27.38 2.99
C ILE A 342 -13.93 -27.50 2.50
N ASP A 343 -13.76 -28.12 1.33
CA ASP A 343 -12.49 -28.17 0.62
C ASP A 343 -12.31 -26.91 -0.22
N ILE A 344 -11.29 -26.13 0.11
CA ILE A 344 -10.93 -24.88 -0.59
C ILE A 344 -9.59 -25.02 -1.33
N SER A 345 -9.21 -26.25 -1.70
CA SER A 345 -8.03 -26.51 -2.52
C SER A 345 -8.05 -25.67 -3.79
N LYS A 346 -6.95 -24.96 -4.07
CA LYS A 346 -6.78 -24.10 -5.25
C LYS A 346 -7.69 -22.88 -5.34
N TRP A 347 -8.48 -22.59 -4.30
CA TRP A 347 -9.14 -21.28 -4.18
C TRP A 347 -8.08 -20.21 -3.90
N SER A 348 -8.44 -18.94 -4.01
CA SER A 348 -7.52 -17.83 -3.73
C SER A 348 -8.23 -16.67 -3.06
N ILE A 349 -7.48 -15.86 -2.30
CA ILE A 349 -7.90 -14.51 -1.94
C ILE A 349 -7.44 -13.56 -3.04
N ARG A 350 -8.24 -12.53 -3.27
CA ARG A 350 -7.94 -11.41 -4.14
C ARG A 350 -8.35 -10.12 -3.45
N ASP A 351 -7.54 -9.08 -3.58
CA ASP A 351 -7.90 -7.69 -3.31
C ASP A 351 -8.33 -7.00 -4.62
N THR A 352 -8.68 -5.71 -4.58
CA THR A 352 -9.09 -5.05 -5.82
C THR A 352 -7.94 -4.84 -6.80
N SER A 353 -6.68 -4.91 -6.35
CA SER A 353 -5.53 -4.83 -7.25
C SER A 353 -5.32 -6.10 -8.09
N LEU A 354 -4.13 -6.17 -8.71
CA LEU A 354 -3.65 -7.28 -9.51
C LEU A 354 -2.54 -8.08 -8.81
N ASP A 355 -2.19 -7.75 -7.57
CA ASP A 355 -1.03 -8.33 -6.87
C ASP A 355 -1.25 -9.81 -6.52
N LEU A 356 -2.48 -10.20 -6.18
CA LEU A 356 -2.85 -11.57 -5.86
C LEU A 356 -3.39 -12.38 -7.06
N ARG A 357 -3.17 -11.92 -8.29
CA ARG A 357 -3.70 -12.57 -9.50
C ARG A 357 -2.94 -13.82 -9.96
N ASP A 358 -1.83 -14.18 -9.33
CA ASP A 358 -0.99 -15.30 -9.75
C ASP A 358 -1.44 -16.60 -9.06
N GLU A 359 -1.38 -17.73 -9.78
CA GLU A 359 -1.71 -19.06 -9.23
C GLU A 359 -0.82 -19.47 -8.05
N LYS A 360 0.39 -18.89 -7.92
CA LYS A 360 1.26 -19.13 -6.76
C LYS A 360 0.61 -18.73 -5.43
N PHE A 361 -0.37 -17.82 -5.46
CA PHE A 361 -1.11 -17.37 -4.27
C PHE A 361 -2.38 -18.19 -4.02
N ALA A 362 -2.71 -19.15 -4.90
CA ALA A 362 -3.80 -20.08 -4.64
C ALA A 362 -3.45 -21.02 -3.48
N PHE A 363 -4.45 -21.40 -2.70
CA PHE A 363 -4.29 -22.32 -1.59
C PHE A 363 -3.80 -23.68 -2.07
N THR A 364 -2.99 -24.32 -1.23
CA THR A 364 -2.40 -25.61 -1.54
C THR A 364 -3.49 -26.69 -1.65
N THR A 365 -3.19 -27.76 -2.39
CA THR A 365 -4.11 -28.89 -2.45
C THR A 365 -4.25 -29.52 -1.07
N GLY A 366 -5.48 -29.79 -0.64
CA GLY A 366 -5.81 -30.31 0.68
C GLY A 366 -6.16 -29.25 1.71
N THR A 367 -6.12 -27.95 1.37
CA THR A 367 -6.59 -26.90 2.28
C THR A 367 -8.09 -27.04 2.51
N LYS A 368 -8.49 -27.19 3.77
CA LYS A 368 -9.85 -27.46 4.20
C LYS A 368 -10.22 -26.57 5.39
N ILE A 369 -11.49 -26.21 5.48
CA ILE A 369 -12.06 -25.57 6.66
C ILE A 369 -13.06 -26.54 7.26
N ALA A 370 -12.74 -27.08 8.44
CA ALA A 370 -13.66 -27.96 9.16
C ALA A 370 -14.96 -27.24 9.54
N ALA A 371 -16.01 -28.01 9.83
CA ALA A 371 -17.33 -27.49 10.20
C ALA A 371 -17.25 -26.50 11.38
N GLY A 372 -17.83 -25.30 11.23
CA GLY A 372 -17.81 -24.24 12.26
C GLY A 372 -16.43 -23.65 12.56
N GLN A 373 -15.38 -24.03 11.82
CA GLN A 373 -14.01 -23.56 12.06
C GLN A 373 -13.69 -22.33 11.22
N VAL A 374 -12.62 -21.65 11.63
CA VAL A 374 -12.08 -20.47 10.96
C VAL A 374 -10.68 -20.79 10.45
N LEU A 375 -10.41 -20.47 9.20
CA LEU A 375 -9.06 -20.42 8.63
C LEU A 375 -8.59 -18.97 8.60
N THR A 376 -7.41 -18.73 9.18
CA THR A 376 -6.72 -17.45 9.11
C THR A 376 -5.74 -17.43 7.96
N ILE A 377 -5.73 -16.34 7.21
CA ILE A 377 -4.85 -16.11 6.07
C ILE A 377 -4.10 -14.81 6.31
N TYR A 378 -2.84 -14.89 6.69
CA TYR A 378 -1.95 -13.73 6.73
C TYR A 378 -1.50 -13.39 5.32
N LEU A 379 -1.57 -12.12 4.93
CA LEU A 379 -1.17 -11.71 3.59
C LEU A 379 0.36 -11.67 3.47
N GLY A 380 1.04 -11.17 4.50
CA GLY A 380 2.49 -11.05 4.51
C GLY A 380 3.28 -12.32 4.78
N THR A 381 4.60 -12.20 4.67
CA THR A 381 5.59 -13.22 5.06
C THR A 381 5.54 -13.49 6.57
N PRO A 382 5.63 -14.75 7.03
CA PRO A 382 5.65 -15.06 8.45
C PRO A 382 6.76 -14.32 9.18
N ILE A 383 6.44 -13.81 10.37
CA ILE A 383 7.44 -13.22 11.25
C ILE A 383 8.44 -14.31 11.65
N LEU A 384 9.72 -13.95 11.72
CA LEU A 384 10.76 -14.85 12.17
C LEU A 384 10.40 -15.45 13.53
N ASN A 385 10.49 -16.78 13.66
CA ASN A 385 10.12 -17.55 14.86
C ASN A 385 8.63 -17.50 15.24
N TYR A 386 7.74 -17.12 14.31
CA TYR A 386 6.29 -17.27 14.48
C TYR A 386 5.80 -18.52 13.73
N PRO A 387 5.66 -19.67 14.40
CA PRO A 387 5.13 -20.87 13.77
C PRO A 387 3.63 -20.72 13.52
N LEU A 388 3.19 -20.96 12.28
CA LEU A 388 1.76 -21.03 11.94
C LEU A 388 1.16 -22.34 12.45
N SER A 389 -0.07 -22.28 12.96
CA SER A 389 -0.85 -23.45 13.36
C SER A 389 -1.63 -24.07 12.19
N ALA A 390 -2.27 -25.23 12.42
CA ALA A 390 -3.01 -25.95 11.38
C ALA A 390 -4.22 -25.19 10.78
N GLY A 391 -4.69 -24.15 11.47
CA GLY A 391 -5.76 -23.24 11.02
C GLY A 391 -5.26 -21.90 10.49
N GLU A 392 -3.97 -21.81 10.14
CA GLU A 392 -3.32 -20.59 9.70
C GLU A 392 -2.45 -20.83 8.46
N ILE A 393 -2.55 -19.93 7.49
CA ILE A 393 -1.68 -19.90 6.31
C ILE A 393 -1.16 -18.48 6.08
N SER A 394 -0.07 -18.37 5.32
CA SER A 394 0.53 -17.10 4.93
C SER A 394 0.76 -17.08 3.42
N LEU A 395 0.45 -15.96 2.77
CA LEU A 395 0.65 -15.77 1.32
C LEU A 395 2.05 -15.27 0.97
N GLY A 396 2.86 -14.85 1.97
CA GLY A 396 4.26 -14.50 1.73
C GLY A 396 4.48 -13.13 1.10
N LEU A 397 3.52 -12.21 1.14
CA LEU A 397 3.73 -10.87 0.59
C LEU A 397 4.86 -10.13 1.33
N PRO A 398 5.70 -9.37 0.61
CA PRO A 398 6.77 -8.58 1.21
C PRO A 398 6.30 -7.21 1.71
N ALA A 399 5.11 -6.75 1.30
CA ALA A 399 4.57 -5.42 1.56
C ALA A 399 3.04 -5.48 1.73
N PRO A 400 2.46 -4.57 2.53
CA PRO A 400 1.01 -4.45 2.68
C PRO A 400 0.38 -4.11 1.34
N ILE A 401 -0.82 -4.62 1.10
CA ILE A 401 -1.56 -4.37 -0.15
C ILE A 401 -2.96 -3.79 0.10
N LEU A 402 -3.50 -3.94 1.31
CA LEU A 402 -4.86 -3.51 1.59
C LEU A 402 -4.89 -2.02 1.92
N GLN A 403 -5.69 -1.28 1.16
CA GLN A 403 -5.87 0.13 1.46
C GLN A 403 -6.69 0.32 2.74
N ASN A 404 -6.15 1.10 3.68
CA ASN A 404 -6.86 1.51 4.87
C ASN A 404 -8.08 2.37 4.53
N ALA A 405 -9.21 2.02 5.15
CA ALA A 405 -10.47 2.70 4.90
C ALA A 405 -10.53 4.06 5.60
N THR A 406 -10.97 5.09 4.88
CA THR A 406 -11.27 6.41 5.46
C THR A 406 -12.75 6.72 5.33
N LEU A 407 -13.35 7.08 6.47
CA LEU A 407 -14.74 7.55 6.59
C LEU A 407 -14.85 9.06 6.80
N SER A 408 -13.72 9.76 6.92
CA SER A 408 -13.67 11.21 7.14
C SER A 408 -13.51 11.96 5.83
N SER A 409 -14.28 13.04 5.66
CA SER A 409 -14.36 13.90 4.46
C SER A 409 -14.92 13.21 3.21
N ASP A 410 -15.15 13.98 2.14
CA ASP A 410 -15.66 13.51 0.83
C ASP A 410 -14.75 12.47 0.13
N LYS A 411 -13.74 11.95 0.82
CA LYS A 411 -12.71 11.02 0.36
C LYS A 411 -12.95 9.63 0.93
N PHE A 412 -13.92 8.92 0.38
CA PHE A 412 -14.12 7.50 0.69
C PHE A 412 -13.01 6.68 0.06
N THR A 413 -12.23 5.96 0.84
CA THR A 413 -11.15 5.08 0.34
C THR A 413 -11.20 3.76 1.07
N GLY A 414 -10.55 2.75 0.52
CA GLY A 414 -10.45 1.43 1.13
C GLY A 414 -10.29 0.37 0.06
N ASP A 415 -10.70 -0.85 0.36
CA ASP A 415 -10.50 -1.98 -0.54
C ASP A 415 -11.59 -3.05 -0.38
N GLY A 416 -11.78 -3.84 -1.42
CA GLY A 416 -12.56 -5.06 -1.40
C GLY A 416 -11.65 -6.29 -1.37
N ILE A 417 -12.05 -7.28 -0.57
CA ILE A 417 -11.35 -8.56 -0.48
C ILE A 417 -12.34 -9.66 -0.82
N TYR A 418 -11.90 -10.59 -1.67
CA TYR A 418 -12.74 -11.58 -2.32
C TYR A 418 -12.10 -12.96 -2.20
N LEU A 419 -12.88 -13.91 -1.70
CA LEU A 419 -12.57 -15.34 -1.81
C LEU A 419 -13.07 -15.83 -3.16
N ILE A 420 -12.15 -16.35 -3.97
CA ILE A 420 -12.41 -16.77 -5.35
C ILE A 420 -12.25 -18.29 -5.45
N SER A 421 -13.21 -18.95 -6.08
CA SER A 421 -13.14 -20.39 -6.36
C SER A 421 -11.99 -20.73 -7.34
N PRO A 422 -11.59 -22.01 -7.50
CA PRO A 422 -10.42 -22.39 -8.28
C PRO A 422 -10.49 -21.95 -9.73
N ARG A 423 -9.36 -21.62 -10.34
CA ARG A 423 -9.35 -21.18 -11.75
C ARG A 423 -9.85 -22.28 -12.68
N THR A 424 -10.57 -21.88 -13.73
CA THR A 424 -10.91 -22.76 -14.86
C THR A 424 -9.99 -22.54 -16.05
N ILE A 425 -10.15 -23.36 -17.10
CA ILE A 425 -9.55 -23.13 -18.42
C ILE A 425 -10.01 -21.82 -19.10
N LYS A 426 -11.13 -21.23 -18.65
CA LYS A 426 -11.58 -19.88 -19.06
C LYS A 426 -11.07 -18.78 -18.12
N GLY A 427 -10.28 -19.19 -17.13
CA GLY A 427 -9.62 -18.44 -16.07
C GLY A 427 -10.52 -17.72 -15.07
N GLY A 428 -9.93 -17.47 -13.90
CA GLY A 428 -10.64 -17.08 -12.66
C GLY A 428 -11.64 -18.12 -12.14
N GLY A 429 -12.21 -17.81 -10.97
CA GLY A 429 -13.38 -18.47 -10.39
C GLY A 429 -14.41 -17.44 -9.92
N ASN A 430 -15.58 -17.88 -9.46
CA ASN A 430 -16.58 -16.96 -8.93
C ASN A 430 -16.17 -16.45 -7.56
N ILE A 431 -16.66 -15.27 -7.18
CA ILE A 431 -16.60 -14.80 -5.80
C ILE A 431 -17.53 -15.67 -4.94
N ARG A 432 -17.03 -16.14 -3.81
CA ARG A 432 -17.72 -17.06 -2.89
C ARG A 432 -17.92 -16.49 -1.48
N ALA A 433 -17.06 -15.57 -1.08
CA ALA A 433 -17.20 -14.73 0.09
C ALA A 433 -16.49 -13.41 -0.19
N TRP A 434 -16.95 -12.30 0.39
CA TRP A 434 -16.35 -10.99 0.17
C TRP A 434 -16.60 -10.07 1.35
N ILE A 435 -15.78 -9.03 1.45
CA ILE A 435 -16.02 -7.88 2.32
C ILE A 435 -15.46 -6.65 1.63
N HIS A 436 -16.19 -5.54 1.69
CA HIS A 436 -15.73 -4.25 1.22
C HIS A 436 -15.50 -3.33 2.42
N ARG A 437 -14.39 -2.61 2.42
CA ARG A 437 -14.01 -1.63 3.44
C ARG A 437 -13.91 -0.25 2.79
N PRO A 438 -14.59 0.79 3.30
CA PRO A 438 -15.46 0.78 4.47
C PRO A 438 -16.75 -0.01 4.20
N CYS A 439 -17.36 -0.52 5.27
CA CYS A 439 -18.70 -1.09 5.15
C CYS A 439 -19.72 0.04 5.12
N VAL A 440 -20.60 0.03 4.12
CA VAL A 440 -21.66 1.03 3.91
C VAL A 440 -22.95 0.26 3.62
N PRO A 441 -24.09 0.59 4.26
CA PRO A 441 -24.33 1.69 5.19
C PRO A 441 -23.98 1.39 6.66
N ASN A 442 -23.70 0.13 7.02
CA ASN A 442 -23.41 -0.27 8.38
C ASN A 442 -21.91 -0.26 8.62
N ASP A 443 -21.43 0.41 9.67
CA ASP A 443 -20.06 0.31 10.14
C ASP A 443 -19.76 -1.15 10.47
N CYS A 444 -18.78 -1.77 9.80
CA CYS A 444 -18.48 -3.21 9.85
C CYS A 444 -18.58 -3.80 11.27
N VAL A 445 -19.76 -4.29 11.67
CA VAL A 445 -19.93 -4.87 13.01
C VAL A 445 -19.21 -6.20 12.99
N ALA A 446 -18.22 -6.34 13.87
CA ALA A 446 -17.53 -7.60 14.08
C ALA A 446 -18.56 -8.70 14.38
N PRO A 447 -18.64 -9.77 13.56
CA PRO A 447 -19.60 -10.83 13.79
C PRO A 447 -19.23 -11.60 15.07
N GLU A 448 -20.22 -12.20 15.73
CA GLU A 448 -20.00 -12.84 17.05
C GLU A 448 -18.92 -13.94 17.00
N TRP A 449 -18.84 -14.69 15.90
CA TRP A 449 -17.81 -15.72 15.70
C TRP A 449 -16.39 -15.17 15.68
N LEU A 450 -16.20 -13.88 15.40
CA LEU A 450 -14.89 -13.22 15.43
C LEU A 450 -14.40 -13.05 16.88
N ILE A 451 -15.34 -12.85 17.80
CA ILE A 451 -15.06 -12.49 19.19
C ILE A 451 -15.15 -13.74 20.10
N LYS A 452 -15.92 -14.76 19.68
CA LYS A 452 -16.17 -15.96 20.47
C LYS A 452 -15.95 -17.26 19.67
N ASN A 453 -15.46 -18.27 20.36
CA ASN A 453 -15.46 -19.65 19.90
C ASN A 453 -16.89 -20.26 20.01
N PRO A 454 -17.18 -21.40 19.36
CA PRO A 454 -18.48 -22.08 19.47
C PRO A 454 -18.88 -22.46 20.90
N ASP A 455 -17.91 -22.62 21.81
CA ASP A 455 -18.13 -22.89 23.24
C ASP A 455 -18.37 -21.61 24.08
N GLY A 456 -18.43 -20.44 23.44
CA GLY A 456 -18.64 -19.14 24.07
C GLY A 456 -17.39 -18.52 24.70
N SER A 457 -16.24 -19.20 24.67
CA SER A 457 -14.96 -18.62 25.11
C SER A 457 -14.50 -17.52 24.17
N ALA A 458 -13.74 -16.55 24.68
CA ALA A 458 -13.18 -15.50 23.83
C ALA A 458 -12.24 -16.11 22.78
N ARG A 459 -12.43 -15.74 21.51
CA ARG A 459 -11.57 -16.22 20.42
C ARG A 459 -10.24 -15.46 20.47
N VAL A 460 -9.14 -16.19 20.35
CA VAL A 460 -7.80 -15.61 20.19
C VAL A 460 -7.74 -14.96 18.81
N ILE A 461 -7.47 -13.65 18.78
CA ILE A 461 -7.21 -12.91 17.53
C ILE A 461 -5.90 -13.46 16.93
N PRO A 462 -5.81 -13.63 15.59
CA PRO A 462 -4.64 -14.21 14.91
C PRO A 462 -3.28 -13.69 15.40
N LEU A 463 -3.18 -12.38 15.64
CA LEU A 463 -2.07 -11.78 16.37
C LEU A 463 -2.54 -11.47 17.81
N PRO A 464 -1.92 -12.07 18.84
CA PRO A 464 -2.17 -11.69 20.23
C PRO A 464 -1.93 -10.19 20.40
N GLN A 465 -2.86 -9.49 21.06
CA GLN A 465 -2.76 -8.04 21.26
C GLN A 465 -1.44 -7.64 21.91
N THR A 466 -0.95 -8.45 22.85
CA THR A 466 0.38 -8.26 23.45
C THR A 466 1.53 -8.37 22.44
N LEU A 467 1.47 -9.30 21.46
CA LEU A 467 2.49 -9.37 20.39
C LEU A 467 2.43 -8.14 19.48
N SER A 468 1.22 -7.66 19.14
CA SER A 468 1.04 -6.42 18.37
C SER A 468 1.54 -5.18 19.12
N MET A 469 1.31 -5.09 20.43
CA MET A 469 1.80 -4.00 21.28
C MET A 469 3.33 -3.95 21.35
N VAL A 470 3.98 -5.11 21.39
CA VAL A 470 5.45 -5.18 21.42
C VAL A 470 6.07 -4.92 20.06
N LEU A 471 5.48 -5.43 18.98
CA LEU A 471 5.98 -5.22 17.62
C LEU A 471 5.65 -3.84 17.05
N ASN A 472 4.72 -3.11 17.67
CA ASN A 472 4.32 -1.75 17.27
C ASN A 472 4.01 -0.84 18.47
N PRO A 473 5.00 -0.55 19.34
CA PRO A 473 4.77 0.22 20.55
C PRO A 473 4.32 1.65 20.26
N ALA A 474 4.58 2.20 19.06
CA ALA A 474 4.15 3.53 18.65
C ALA A 474 2.64 3.61 18.35
N LYS A 475 2.06 2.61 17.68
CA LYS A 475 0.61 2.55 17.39
C LYS A 475 -0.23 2.28 18.65
N TYR A 476 0.36 1.58 19.61
CA TYR A 476 -0.25 1.30 20.92
C TYR A 476 0.31 2.17 22.05
N ALA A 477 1.10 3.19 21.72
CA ALA A 477 1.60 4.15 22.69
C ALA A 477 0.41 4.87 23.33
N ARG A 478 0.51 5.15 24.62
CA ARG A 478 -0.56 5.77 25.40
C ARG A 478 -1.03 7.07 24.76
N LYS A 479 -2.34 7.31 24.82
CA LYS A 479 -2.86 8.67 24.93
C LYS A 479 -2.18 9.32 26.13
N VAL A 480 -1.32 10.30 25.90
CA VAL A 480 -0.65 11.06 26.97
C VAL A 480 -1.75 11.75 27.78
N PRO A 481 -1.94 11.43 29.08
CA PRO A 481 -2.91 12.16 29.90
C PRO A 481 -2.45 13.60 30.08
N ASP A 482 -3.36 14.48 30.50
CA ASP A 482 -3.03 15.86 30.87
C ASP A 482 -1.83 15.87 31.83
N LEU A 483 -0.74 16.53 31.40
CA LEU A 483 0.55 16.55 32.08
C LEU A 483 0.65 17.68 33.12
N THR A 484 -0.43 18.41 33.35
CA THR A 484 -0.45 19.50 34.33
C THR A 484 -0.24 18.99 35.76
N GLY A 485 0.68 19.62 36.49
CA GLY A 485 0.97 19.30 37.90
C GLY A 485 2.01 18.18 38.13
N LEU A 486 2.60 17.61 37.07
CA LEU A 486 3.66 16.60 37.18
C LEU A 486 5.06 17.24 37.29
N SER A 487 5.96 16.60 38.04
CA SER A 487 7.39 16.97 38.08
C SER A 487 8.11 16.60 36.78
N ALA A 488 9.26 17.23 36.51
CA ALA A 488 10.05 16.95 35.30
C ALA A 488 10.45 15.47 35.15
N GLU A 489 10.72 14.78 36.26
CA GLU A 489 11.03 13.33 36.27
C GLU A 489 9.79 12.49 35.97
N GLN A 490 8.61 12.89 36.46
CA GLN A 490 7.34 12.22 36.18
C GLN A 490 6.92 12.41 34.72
N VAL A 491 7.14 13.60 34.15
CA VAL A 491 6.94 13.88 32.73
C VAL A 491 7.90 13.06 31.86
N THR A 492 9.18 12.97 32.25
CA THR A 492 10.18 12.17 31.53
C THR A 492 9.84 10.68 31.56
N GLY A 493 9.39 10.15 32.69
CA GLY A 493 8.93 8.76 32.80
C GLY A 493 7.62 8.48 32.04
N ALA A 494 6.70 9.46 31.97
CA ALA A 494 5.46 9.35 31.22
C ALA A 494 5.64 9.45 29.68
N LEU A 495 6.71 10.13 29.24
CA LEU A 495 7.09 10.30 27.84
C LEU A 495 8.15 9.29 27.35
N ALA A 496 8.70 8.47 28.24
CA ALA A 496 9.63 7.41 27.87
C ALA A 496 8.94 6.40 26.95
N ALA A 497 9.59 6.05 25.84
CA ALA A 497 9.08 5.03 24.93
C ALA A 497 8.92 3.69 25.66
N LEU A 498 7.84 2.96 25.34
CA LEU A 498 7.66 1.58 25.77
C LEU A 498 8.75 0.72 25.12
N ASP A 499 9.87 0.54 25.82
CA ASP A 499 10.93 -0.40 25.46
C ASP A 499 10.55 -1.80 25.94
N LEU A 500 9.59 -2.40 25.22
CA LEU A 500 9.13 -3.76 25.47
C LEU A 500 9.91 -4.73 24.59
N VAL A 501 10.53 -5.74 25.21
CA VAL A 501 11.15 -6.85 24.49
C VAL A 501 10.24 -8.06 24.61
N ALA A 502 9.70 -8.56 23.48
CA ALA A 502 8.89 -9.78 23.46
C ALA A 502 9.80 -10.99 23.34
N GLN A 503 9.63 -11.94 24.25
CA GLN A 503 10.06 -13.31 24.04
C GLN A 503 8.82 -14.17 23.81
N ILE A 504 8.76 -14.82 22.64
CA ILE A 504 7.80 -15.88 22.35
C ILE A 504 8.41 -17.17 22.94
N ILE A 505 7.74 -17.75 23.93
CA ILE A 505 8.18 -19.00 24.57
C ILE A 505 7.12 -20.07 24.27
N ASP A 506 7.49 -21.07 23.45
CA ASP A 506 6.68 -22.26 23.21
C ASP A 506 6.84 -23.22 24.40
N GLN A 507 5.76 -23.47 25.13
CA GLN A 507 5.73 -24.36 26.31
C GLN A 507 5.08 -25.72 26.03
N SER A 508 4.87 -26.09 24.76
CA SER A 508 4.24 -27.37 24.39
C SER A 508 5.09 -28.58 24.82
N PRO A 509 4.55 -29.58 25.54
CA PRO A 509 5.27 -30.83 25.82
C PRO A 509 5.46 -31.71 24.57
N ASN A 510 4.64 -31.50 23.52
CA ASN A 510 4.66 -32.28 22.29
C ASN A 510 4.37 -31.40 21.07
N SER A 511 5.38 -31.21 20.22
CA SER A 511 5.25 -30.56 18.92
C SER A 511 4.36 -31.39 17.98
N GLY A 512 3.11 -30.94 17.76
CA GLY A 512 2.45 -31.19 16.47
C GLY A 512 1.05 -31.81 16.43
N LYS A 513 0.25 -31.89 17.51
CA LYS A 513 -1.08 -32.55 17.41
C LYS A 513 -2.30 -31.93 18.13
N ALA A 514 -2.26 -30.69 18.64
CA ALA A 514 -3.46 -30.09 19.26
C ALA A 514 -3.55 -28.57 19.11
N THR A 515 -4.80 -28.07 19.12
CA THR A 515 -5.19 -26.65 19.09
C THR A 515 -4.57 -25.90 20.27
N ARG A 516 -3.86 -24.79 20.00
CA ARG A 516 -3.09 -24.02 21.00
C ARG A 516 -3.89 -22.83 21.52
N MET A 517 -3.75 -22.49 22.81
CA MET A 517 -4.30 -21.25 23.37
C MET A 517 -3.16 -20.25 23.64
N VAL A 518 -3.25 -19.07 23.05
CA VAL A 518 -2.41 -17.95 23.45
C VAL A 518 -3.03 -17.32 24.70
N ARG A 519 -2.33 -17.36 25.85
CA ARG A 519 -2.74 -16.59 27.04
C ARG A 519 -2.12 -15.21 26.96
N ASP A 520 -2.96 -14.23 26.64
CA ASP A 520 -2.63 -12.81 26.77
C ASP A 520 -2.65 -12.43 28.26
N LEU A 521 -1.47 -12.33 28.89
CA LEU A 521 -1.34 -11.69 30.19
C LEU A 521 -1.21 -10.18 29.97
N SER A 522 -2.28 -9.57 29.46
CA SER A 522 -2.32 -8.13 29.29
C SER A 522 -2.00 -7.46 30.63
N PRO A 523 -1.17 -6.42 30.68
CA PRO A 523 -1.37 -5.40 31.69
C PRO A 523 -2.79 -4.85 31.45
N LYS A 524 -3.61 -4.71 32.51
CA LYS A 524 -4.92 -4.04 32.38
C LYS A 524 -4.74 -2.72 31.61
N MET A 525 -5.72 -2.33 30.77
CA MET A 525 -5.70 -0.99 30.15
C MET A 525 -5.34 0.06 31.22
N GLY A 526 -4.31 0.87 30.96
CA GLY A 526 -3.82 1.89 31.90
C GLY A 526 -2.68 1.48 32.84
N THR A 527 -2.13 0.26 32.76
CA THR A 527 -1.02 -0.16 33.64
C THR A 527 0.30 0.52 33.24
N ASN A 528 0.92 1.25 34.17
CA ASN A 528 2.25 1.89 34.01
C ASN A 528 3.34 0.82 34.03
N LEU A 529 3.77 0.33 32.86
CA LEU A 529 4.96 -0.51 32.76
C LEU A 529 6.21 0.37 32.76
N PRO A 530 7.25 0.05 33.55
CA PRO A 530 8.53 0.76 33.53
C PRO A 530 9.32 0.47 32.23
N ALA A 531 10.23 1.38 31.86
CA ALA A 531 11.16 1.16 30.75
C ALA A 531 12.00 -0.11 30.97
N GLY A 532 12.16 -0.94 29.95
CA GLY A 532 12.88 -2.22 30.03
C GLY A 532 12.07 -3.39 30.62
N ALA A 533 10.76 -3.23 30.80
CA ALA A 533 9.90 -4.34 31.23
C ALA A 533 9.88 -5.46 30.18
N GLN A 534 10.28 -6.66 30.58
CA GLN A 534 10.13 -7.86 29.74
C GLN A 534 8.68 -8.34 29.78
N VAL A 535 8.04 -8.40 28.62
CA VAL A 535 6.71 -9.01 28.48
C VAL A 535 6.88 -10.36 27.79
N LYS A 536 6.58 -11.42 28.54
CA LYS A 536 6.64 -12.79 28.02
C LYS A 536 5.27 -13.16 27.48
N VAL A 537 5.20 -13.44 26.18
CA VAL A 537 4.02 -14.03 25.55
C VAL A 537 4.21 -15.54 25.60
N TYR A 538 3.47 -16.18 26.50
CA TYR A 538 3.48 -17.62 26.65
C TYR A 538 2.48 -18.24 25.68
N VAL A 539 2.98 -19.08 24.77
CA VAL A 539 2.15 -19.92 23.92
C VAL A 539 2.03 -21.27 24.61
N GLY A 540 0.86 -21.55 25.20
CA GLY A 540 0.61 -22.76 25.98
C GLY A 540 -0.30 -23.75 25.23
N VAL A 541 0.02 -25.04 25.37
CA VAL A 541 -0.89 -26.14 25.05
C VAL A 541 -1.55 -26.55 26.37
N PRO A 542 -2.88 -26.46 26.54
CA PRO A 542 -3.51 -27.08 27.70
C PRO A 542 -3.33 -28.60 27.60
N ASP A 543 -2.97 -29.24 28.71
CA ASP A 543 -2.93 -30.70 28.81
C ASP A 543 -4.31 -31.28 28.44
N ALA A 544 -4.28 -32.35 27.65
CA ALA A 544 -5.46 -33.07 27.17
C ALA A 544 -6.29 -33.69 28.29
#